data_AF-A0A1H6ULS4-F1
#
_entry.id   AF-A0A1H6ULS4-F1
#
_cell.length_a   1.000
_cell.length_b   1.000
_cell.length_c   1.000
_cell.angle_alpha   90.00
_cell.angle_beta   90.00
_cell.angle_gamma   90.00
#
_symmetry.space_group_name_H-M   'P 1'
#
loop_
_entity.id
_entity.type
_entity.pdbx_description
1 polymer ?
#
loop_
_entity_poly.entity_id
_entity_poly.type
_entity_poly.pdbx_seq_one_letter_code
_entity_poly.pdbx_strand_id
1 'polypeptide(L)'
;MNEDFTMVLLGGSVPARFVTLEGGERGVEVEGVPFPYVTDEVPHGIIALNDEQTRKMSELRQRCKVTSEAAVLAFDIDEAPSRED
;
A
#
# COMPACT_ATOMS: atom_id res chain seq x y z
N MET A 1 -16.07 1.34 3.54
CA MET A 1 -15.98 1.50 2.07
C MET A 1 -14.67 0.86 1.67
N ASN A 2 -14.73 -0.20 0.86
CA ASN A 2 -13.52 -0.79 0.26
C ASN A 2 -13.41 -0.19 -1.13
N GLU A 3 -12.32 0.51 -1.40
CA GLU A 3 -12.12 1.26 -2.64
C GLU A 3 -10.85 0.73 -3.29
N ASP A 4 -10.98 0.24 -4.53
CA ASP A 4 -9.85 -0.17 -5.34
C ASP A 4 -9.12 1.05 -5.90
N PHE A 5 -7.79 0.99 -5.87
CA PHE A 5 -6.94 2.04 -6.39
C PHE A 5 -5.64 1.45 -6.93
N THR A 6 -4.93 2.25 -7.72
CA THR A 6 -3.60 1.88 -8.21
C THR A 6 -2.55 2.44 -7.26
N MET A 7 -1.89 1.55 -6.52
CA MET A 7 -0.77 1.91 -5.66
C MET A 7 0.48 2.11 -6.51
N VAL A 8 0.97 3.34 -6.58
CA VAL A 8 2.16 3.72 -7.32
C VAL A 8 3.38 3.71 -6.40
N LEU A 9 4.39 2.94 -6.79
CA LEU A 9 5.69 2.86 -6.13
C LEU A 9 6.76 3.43 -7.07
N LEU A 10 7.92 3.77 -6.52
CA LEU A 10 9.02 4.47 -7.23
C LEU A 10 9.42 3.85 -8.58
N GLY A 11 9.24 2.55 -8.80
CA GLY A 11 9.56 1.89 -10.06
C GLY A 11 8.46 0.97 -10.61
N GLY A 12 7.20 1.17 -10.20
CA GLY A 12 6.08 0.42 -10.75
C GLY A 12 4.77 0.69 -10.02
N SER A 13 3.66 0.22 -10.59
CA SER A 13 2.33 0.36 -9.99
C SER A 13 1.69 -1.01 -9.80
N VAL A 14 0.94 -1.17 -8.72
CA VAL A 14 0.23 -2.41 -8.40
C VAL A 14 -1.21 -2.14 -7.99
N PRO A 15 -2.16 -3.03 -8.32
CA PRO A 15 -3.53 -2.91 -7.85
C PRO A 15 -3.57 -3.13 -6.34
N ALA A 16 -4.19 -2.18 -5.65
CA ALA A 16 -4.41 -2.23 -4.22
C ALA A 16 -5.87 -1.85 -3.91
N ARG A 17 -6.28 -2.04 -2.67
CA ARG A 17 -7.57 -1.55 -2.21
C ARG A 17 -7.51 -1.12 -0.77
N PHE A 18 -8.27 -0.10 -0.41
CA PHE A 18 -8.50 0.21 0.99
C PHE A 18 -9.40 -0.85 1.60
N VAL A 19 -8.97 -1.36 2.75
CA VAL A 19 -9.74 -2.31 3.57
C VAL A 19 -9.84 -1.79 4.98
N THR A 20 -10.84 -2.28 5.72
CA THR A 20 -10.89 -2.09 7.17
C THR A 20 -10.31 -3.33 7.82
N LEU A 21 -9.25 -3.16 8.62
CA LEU A 21 -8.65 -4.25 9.38
C LEU A 21 -9.57 -4.67 10.52
N GLU A 22 -9.37 -5.87 11.08
CA GLU A 22 -10.20 -6.41 12.16
C GLU A 22 -10.25 -5.50 13.41
N GLY A 23 -9.22 -4.67 13.63
CA GLY A 23 -9.17 -3.66 14.68
C GLY A 23 -10.02 -2.41 14.45
N GLY A 24 -10.67 -2.29 13.29
CA GLY A 24 -11.40 -1.08 12.87
C GLY A 24 -10.50 0.01 12.24
N GLU A 25 -9.20 -0.27 12.13
CA GLU A 25 -8.21 0.63 11.52
C GLU A 25 -8.25 0.55 10.00
N ARG A 26 -7.81 1.62 9.34
CA ARG A 26 -7.68 1.64 7.88
C ARG A 26 -6.45 0.83 7.48
N GLY A 27 -6.62 -0.02 6.48
CA GLY A 27 -5.55 -0.81 5.87
C GLY A 27 -5.59 -0.73 4.36
N VAL A 28 -4.53 -1.24 3.73
CA VAL A 28 -4.41 -1.39 2.28
C VAL A 28 -4.14 -2.85 1.98
N GLU A 29 -5.04 -3.50 1.26
CA GLU A 29 -4.83 -4.85 0.75
C GLU A 29 -4.14 -4.77 -0.61
N VAL A 30 -2.95 -5.38 -0.68
CA VAL A 30 -2.14 -5.47 -1.90
C VAL A 30 -2.03 -6.93 -2.30
N GLU A 31 -2.59 -7.27 -3.47
CA GLU A 31 -2.60 -8.65 -4.00
C GLU A 31 -3.10 -9.69 -2.98
N GLY A 32 -4.12 -9.34 -2.18
CA GLY A 32 -4.72 -10.23 -1.18
C GLY A 32 -4.04 -10.23 0.19
N VAL A 33 -3.00 -9.42 0.42
CA VAL A 33 -2.37 -9.25 1.73
C VAL A 33 -2.73 -7.88 2.31
N PRO A 34 -3.45 -7.81 3.44
CA PRO A 34 -3.80 -6.55 4.09
C PRO A 34 -2.60 -5.99 4.87
N PHE A 35 -2.32 -4.70 4.71
CA PHE A 35 -1.30 -3.95 5.43
C PHE A 35 -1.93 -2.80 6.23
N PRO A 36 -1.42 -2.48 7.43
CA PRO A 36 -1.75 -1.24 8.12
C PRO A 36 -1.38 -0.03 7.28
N TYR A 37 -2.34 0.89 7.16
CA TYR A 37 -2.15 2.16 6.46
C TYR A 37 -1.64 3.21 7.44
N VAL A 38 -0.47 3.77 7.14
CA VAL A 38 0.21 4.77 7.97
C VAL A 38 0.35 6.08 7.20
N THR A 39 0.13 7.19 7.90
CA THR A 39 0.19 8.55 7.34
C THR A 39 1.02 9.51 8.19
N ASP A 40 1.74 8.97 9.17
CA ASP A 40 2.48 9.77 10.17
C ASP A 40 3.75 10.40 9.56
N GLU A 41 4.54 9.60 8.85
CA GLU A 41 5.81 10.03 8.24
C GLU A 41 5.69 10.40 6.75
N VAL A 42 4.65 9.91 6.07
CA VAL A 42 4.44 10.00 4.62
C VAL A 42 2.96 10.20 4.31
N PRO A 43 2.60 10.85 3.17
CA PRO A 43 1.20 11.08 2.82
C PRO A 43 0.40 9.77 2.69
N HIS A 44 1.01 8.74 2.08
CA HIS A 44 0.47 7.39 2.01
C HIS A 44 1.59 6.37 2.24
N GLY A 45 1.42 5.52 3.24
CA GLY A 45 2.41 4.51 3.60
C GLY A 45 1.77 3.21 4.08
N ILE A 46 2.47 2.11 3.86
CA ILE A 46 2.15 0.82 4.49
C ILE A 46 3.35 0.31 5.28
N ILE A 47 3.09 -0.38 6.38
CA ILE A 47 4.11 -1.02 7.22
C ILE A 47 3.85 -2.53 7.30
N ALA A 48 4.92 -3.34 7.32
CA ALA A 48 4.80 -4.76 7.60
C ALA A 48 4.95 -5.02 9.10
N LEU A 49 3.96 -5.68 9.70
CA LEU A 49 3.94 -6.08 11.12
C LEU A 49 4.12 -7.59 11.31
N ASN A 50 3.89 -8.39 10.27
CA ASN A 50 3.97 -9.86 10.30
C ASN A 50 4.83 -10.40 9.14
N ASP A 51 5.30 -11.65 9.25
CA ASP A 51 6.13 -12.30 8.23
C ASP A 51 5.51 -12.31 6.82
N GLU A 52 4.18 -12.54 6.72
CA GLU A 52 3.48 -12.54 5.42
C GLU A 52 3.56 -11.16 4.75
N GLN A 53 3.33 -10.11 5.52
CA GLN A 53 3.45 -8.72 5.08
C GLN A 53 4.89 -8.40 4.70
N THR A 54 5.87 -8.81 5.51
CA THR A 54 7.31 -8.59 5.24
C THR A 54 7.73 -9.25 3.93
N ARG A 55 7.27 -10.47 3.68
CA ARG A 55 7.53 -11.20 2.44
C ARG A 55 6.93 -10.46 1.25
N LYS A 56 5.64 -10.12 1.30
CA LYS A 56 4.95 -9.40 0.22
C LYS A 56 5.56 -8.01 -0.03
N MET A 57 5.92 -7.29 1.04
CA MET A 57 6.57 -5.98 0.94
C MET A 57 7.95 -6.09 0.28
N SER A 58 8.73 -7.13 0.61
CA SER A 58 10.01 -7.42 -0.06
C SER A 58 9.81 -7.75 -1.55
N GLU A 59 8.78 -8.52 -1.89
CA GLU A 59 8.42 -8.79 -3.29
C GLU A 59 8.04 -7.51 -4.04
N LEU A 60 7.24 -6.63 -3.43
CA LEU A 60 6.85 -5.33 -4.01
C LEU A 60 8.07 -4.44 -4.23
N ARG A 61 9.00 -4.40 -3.27
CA ARG A 61 10.26 -3.64 -3.41
C ARG A 61 11.09 -4.16 -4.55
N GLN A 62 11.26 -5.48 -4.66
CA GLN A 62 12.04 -6.09 -5.74
C GLN A 62 11.37 -5.83 -7.11
N ARG A 63 10.05 -6.00 -7.21
CA ARG A 63 9.28 -5.76 -8.44
C ARG A 63 9.33 -4.30 -8.89
N CYS A 64 9.15 -3.38 -7.95
CA CYS A 64 9.10 -1.94 -8.23
C CYS A 64 10.46 -1.26 -8.05
N LYS A 65 11.56 -2.02 -8.00
CA LYS A 65 12.94 -1.53 -7.85
C LYS A 65 13.11 -0.48 -6.73
N VAL A 66 12.34 -0.63 -5.66
CA VAL A 66 12.41 0.26 -4.51
C VAL A 66 13.67 -0.09 -3.74
N THR A 67 14.64 0.82 -3.72
CA THR A 67 15.90 0.66 -2.97
C THR A 67 15.76 1.04 -1.49
N SER A 68 14.58 1.51 -1.07
CA SER A 68 14.35 1.93 0.31
C SER A 68 14.15 0.72 1.22
N GLU A 69 14.99 0.63 2.25
CA GLU A 69 14.91 -0.39 3.30
C GLU A 69 14.06 0.04 4.50
N ALA A 70 13.44 1.23 4.44
CA ALA A 70 12.64 1.81 5.52
C ALA A 70 11.54 0.86 6.04
N ALA A 71 11.19 0.90 7.32
CA ALA A 71 10.10 0.07 7.85
C ALA A 71 8.75 0.39 7.20
N VAL A 72 8.58 1.60 6.69
CA VAL A 72 7.39 2.07 5.96
C VAL A 72 7.69 2.09 4.46
N LEU A 73 6.82 1.49 3.66
CA LEU A 73 6.81 1.65 2.21
C LEU A 73 5.87 2.80 1.86
N ALA A 74 6.47 3.93 1.50
CA ALA A 74 5.74 5.05 0.93
C ALA A 74 5.22 4.66 -0.46
N PHE A 75 4.00 5.06 -0.76
CA PHE A 75 3.40 4.92 -2.08
C PHE A 75 2.61 6.17 -2.43
N ASP A 76 2.23 6.27 -3.69
CA ASP A 76 1.30 7.28 -4.18
C ASP A 76 0.03 6.59 -4.67
N ILE A 77 -1.06 7.34 -4.75
CA ILE A 77 -2.36 6.82 -5.16
C ILE A 77 -2.70 7.49 -6.47
N ASP A 78 -2.64 6.73 -7.56
CA ASP A 78 -3.23 7.17 -8.81
C ASP A 78 -4.75 6.94 -8.69
N GLU A 79 -5.43 7.89 -8.03
CA GLU A 79 -6.87 8.02 -8.12
C GLU A 79 -7.16 8.39 -9.57
N ALA A 80 -7.70 7.45 -10.34
CA ALA A 80 -8.26 7.78 -11.64
C ALA A 80 -9.16 9.00 -11.43
N PRO A 81 -8.97 10.11 -12.18
CA PRO A 81 -9.59 11.39 -11.87
C PRO A 81 -11.07 11.13 -11.68
N SER A 82 -11.58 11.42 -10.49
CA SER A 82 -12.99 11.39 -10.19
C SER A 82 -13.66 12.16 -11.32
N ARG A 83 -14.36 11.43 -12.19
CA ARG A 83 -15.12 12.06 -13.26
C ARG A 83 -16.25 12.77 -12.54
N GLU A 84 -16.05 14.07 -12.30
CA GLU A 84 -17.08 14.99 -11.87
C GLU A 84 -18.21 14.90 -12.92
N ASP A 85 -19.37 14.38 -12.51
CA ASP A 85 -20.63 14.41 -13.25
C ASP A 85 -21.56 15.46 -12.60
#